data_AF-I3YEB3-F1
#
_entry.id   AF-I3YEB3-F1
#
_cell.length_a   1.000
_cell.length_b   1.000
_cell.length_c   1.000
_cell.angle_alpha   90.00
_cell.angle_beta   90.00
_cell.angle_gamma   90.00
#
_symmetry.space_group_name_H-M   'P 1'
#
loop_
_entity.id
_entity.type
_entity.pdbx_description
1 polymer ?
#
loop_
_entity_poly.entity_id
_entity_poly.type
_entity_poly.pdbx_seq_one_letter_code
_entity_poly.pdbx_strand_id
1 'polypeptide(L)'
;MTTAKLTASERARQLIAPLLAPSDSPFKDYLRATDYCTAVMLYTELQTDREYLAQWRAAFAALMVANDEKRARLLSRLRGDFKHGLSPLPTLIAMRN
;
A
#
# COMPACT_ATOMS: atom_id res chain seq x y z
N MET A 1 -3.91 -16.48 -9.99
CA MET A 1 -3.05 -15.35 -10.36
C MET A 1 -1.77 -15.47 -9.55
N THR A 2 -0.61 -15.61 -10.19
CA THR A 2 0.69 -15.61 -9.51
C THR A 2 0.91 -14.24 -8.87
N THR A 3 0.95 -14.18 -7.54
CA THR A 3 1.25 -12.95 -6.79
C THR A 3 2.71 -12.57 -7.08
N ALA A 4 2.92 -11.53 -7.88
CA ALA A 4 4.25 -11.04 -8.18
C ALA A 4 4.92 -10.53 -6.88
N LYS A 5 6.12 -11.04 -6.58
CA LYS A 5 6.97 -10.44 -5.55
C LYS A 5 7.42 -9.07 -6.04
N LEU A 6 7.34 -8.08 -5.17
CA LEU A 6 7.87 -6.75 -5.48
C LEU A 6 9.34 -6.65 -5.07
N THR A 7 10.15 -6.17 -5.99
CA THR A 7 11.51 -5.71 -5.72
C THR A 7 11.45 -4.24 -5.36
N ALA A 8 12.12 -3.87 -4.27
CA ALA A 8 12.21 -2.49 -3.77
C ALA A 8 13.40 -2.41 -2.81
N SER A 9 13.98 -1.21 -2.68
CA SER A 9 14.99 -0.94 -1.68
C SER A 9 14.45 -1.16 -0.26
N GLU A 10 15.34 -1.49 0.67
CA GLU A 10 14.98 -1.63 2.08
C GLU A 10 14.38 -0.34 2.64
N ARG A 11 14.91 0.81 2.21
CA ARG A 11 14.35 2.13 2.54
C ARG A 11 12.89 2.22 2.11
N ALA A 12 12.56 1.92 0.85
CA ALA A 12 11.17 1.98 0.38
C ALA A 12 10.24 1.07 1.19
N ARG A 13 10.70 -0.14 1.58
CA ARG A 13 9.93 -1.06 2.44
C ARG A 13 9.68 -0.48 3.83
N GLN A 14 10.70 0.11 4.45
CA GLN A 14 10.61 0.73 5.78
C GLN A 14 9.63 1.90 5.82
N LEU A 15 9.48 2.62 4.71
CA LEU A 15 8.51 3.72 4.60
C LEU A 15 7.06 3.25 4.61
N ILE A 16 6.76 2.07 4.07
CA ILE A 16 5.40 1.54 3.97
C ILE A 16 4.93 0.90 5.28
N ALA A 17 5.81 0.21 6.00
CA ALA A 17 5.48 -0.50 7.23
C ALA A 17 4.61 0.31 8.23
N PRO A 18 4.98 1.54 8.63
CA PRO A 18 4.19 2.31 9.59
C PRO A 18 2.83 2.77 9.05
N LEU A 19 2.69 2.89 7.72
CA LEU A 19 1.47 3.35 7.07
C LEU A 19 0.38 2.27 7.00
N LEU A 20 0.73 1.02 7.33
CA LEU A 20 -0.20 -0.13 7.39
C LEU A 20 -0.74 -0.38 8.80
N ALA A 21 -0.53 0.55 9.74
CA ALA A 21 -1.18 0.49 11.04
C ALA A 21 -2.71 0.71 10.92
N PRO A 22 -3.51 0.12 11.82
CA PRO A 22 -4.88 0.57 12.03
C PRO A 22 -4.90 2.06 12.36
N SER A 23 -5.95 2.76 11.93
CA SER A 23 -6.10 4.20 12.12
C SER A 23 -7.49 4.50 12.69
N ASP A 24 -7.54 5.42 13.65
CA ASP A 24 -8.77 6.00 14.19
C ASP A 24 -9.30 7.16 13.33
N SER A 25 -8.50 7.63 12.37
CA SER A 25 -8.87 8.66 11.38
C SER A 25 -8.49 8.24 9.94
N PRO A 26 -9.10 7.15 9.42
CA PRO A 26 -8.59 6.43 8.25
C PRO A 26 -8.46 7.28 7.00
N PHE A 27 -9.44 8.14 6.73
CA PHE A 27 -9.40 9.00 5.55
C PHE A 27 -8.15 9.89 5.57
N LYS A 28 -7.91 10.59 6.68
CA LYS A 28 -6.80 11.53 6.84
C LYS A 28 -5.45 10.83 6.80
N ASP A 29 -5.33 9.71 7.50
CA ASP A 29 -4.06 9.00 7.62
C ASP A 29 -3.67 8.31 6.30
N TYR A 30 -4.63 7.71 5.59
CA TYR A 30 -4.36 7.11 4.29
C TYR A 30 -4.20 8.16 3.18
N LEU A 31 -4.86 9.32 3.25
CA LEU A 31 -4.55 10.45 2.37
C LEU A 31 -3.08 10.88 2.54
N ARG A 32 -2.63 11.08 3.78
CA ARG A 32 -1.22 11.37 4.07
C ARG A 32 -0.29 10.27 3.54
N ALA A 33 -0.66 9.00 3.69
CA ALA A 33 0.11 7.89 3.14
C ALA A 33 0.21 7.95 1.60
N THR A 34 -0.87 8.31 0.91
CA THR A 34 -0.85 8.50 -0.55
C THR A 34 0.04 9.66 -0.99
N ASP A 35 -0.05 10.80 -0.30
CA ASP A 35 0.78 11.98 -0.58
C ASP A 35 2.26 11.68 -0.32
N TYR A 36 2.55 10.96 0.76
CA TYR A 36 3.91 10.55 1.10
C TYR A 36 4.50 9.64 0.03
N CYS A 37 3.74 8.64 -0.45
CA CYS A 37 4.17 7.81 -1.57
C CYS A 37 4.45 8.65 -2.82
N THR A 38 3.57 9.60 -3.16
CA THR A 38 3.78 10.52 -4.29
C THR A 38 5.05 11.34 -4.13
N ALA A 39 5.30 11.92 -2.96
CA ALA A 39 6.49 12.70 -2.70
C ALA A 39 7.76 11.86 -2.90
N VAL A 40 7.82 10.66 -2.32
CA VAL A 40 9.00 9.79 -2.45
C VAL A 40 9.20 9.34 -3.90
N MET A 41 8.12 9.05 -4.63
CA MET A 41 8.19 8.72 -6.06
C MET A 41 8.79 9.83 -6.92
N LEU A 42 8.58 11.11 -6.56
CA LEU A 42 9.13 12.26 -7.29
C LEU A 42 10.65 12.42 -7.08
N TYR A 43 11.19 11.95 -5.96
CA TYR A 43 12.60 12.15 -5.60
C TYR A 43 13.46 10.89 -5.72
N THR A 44 12.86 9.71 -5.96
CA THR A 44 13.63 8.47 -6.10
C THR A 44 14.03 8.22 -7.56
N GLU A 45 15.32 8.00 -7.78
CA GLU A 45 15.85 7.62 -9.09
C GLU A 45 15.61 6.15 -9.42
N LEU A 46 15.34 5.30 -8.41
CA LEU A 46 15.15 3.86 -8.60
C LEU A 46 13.75 3.55 -9.15
N GLN A 47 13.68 3.01 -10.36
CA GLN A 47 12.42 2.60 -10.98
C GLN A 47 11.65 1.57 -10.15
N THR A 48 12.34 0.60 -9.55
CA THR A 48 11.72 -0.43 -8.69
C THR A 48 11.02 0.19 -7.47
N ASP A 49 11.60 1.23 -6.88
CA ASP A 49 10.99 1.94 -5.76
C ASP A 49 9.76 2.73 -6.21
N ARG A 50 9.81 3.36 -7.40
CA ARG A 50 8.64 4.05 -7.96
C ARG A 50 7.47 3.10 -8.19
N GLU A 51 7.73 1.94 -8.80
CA GLU A 51 6.71 0.92 -9.05
C GLU A 51 6.14 0.35 -7.75
N TYR A 52 7.01 0.05 -6.79
CA TYR A 52 6.61 -0.41 -5.46
C TYR A 52 5.69 0.61 -4.76
N LEU A 53 6.12 1.87 -4.68
CA LEU A 53 5.36 2.95 -4.04
C LEU A 53 4.06 3.26 -4.78
N ALA A 54 4.03 3.16 -6.11
CA ALA A 54 2.81 3.35 -6.89
C ALA A 54 1.73 2.32 -6.52
N GLN A 55 2.12 1.06 -6.32
CA GLN A 55 1.19 0.00 -5.93
C GLN A 55 0.67 0.19 -4.49
N TRP A 56 1.55 0.56 -3.56
CA TRP A 56 1.12 0.87 -2.19
C TRP A 56 0.27 2.13 -2.09
N ARG A 57 0.56 3.16 -2.90
CA ARG A 57 -0.28 4.34 -3.05
C ARG A 57 -1.71 3.96 -3.47
N ALA A 58 -1.85 3.07 -4.45
CA ALA A 58 -3.17 2.57 -4.85
C ALA A 58 -3.88 1.83 -3.70
N ALA A 59 -3.13 1.07 -2.89
CA ALA A 59 -3.68 0.37 -1.73
C ALA A 59 -4.18 1.34 -0.64
N PHE A 60 -3.44 2.41 -0.34
CA PHE A 60 -3.88 3.44 0.60
C PHE A 60 -5.09 4.21 0.09
N ALA A 61 -5.14 4.53 -1.21
CA ALA A 61 -6.33 5.15 -1.81
C ALA A 61 -7.57 4.25 -1.66
N ALA A 62 -7.43 2.93 -1.80
CA ALA A 62 -8.52 1.99 -1.57
C ALA A 62 -8.95 1.94 -0.09
N LEU A 63 -8.01 1.96 0.85
CA LEU A 63 -8.30 2.00 2.30
C LEU A 63 -9.04 3.29 2.70
N MET A 64 -8.70 4.41 2.07
CA MET A 64 -9.33 5.72 2.29
C MET A 64 -10.82 5.73 1.96
N VAL A 65 -11.25 5.00 0.91
CA VAL A 65 -12.64 5.02 0.41
C VAL A 65 -13.47 3.80 0.83
N ALA A 66 -12.84 2.77 1.41
CA ALA A 66 -13.53 1.60 1.93
C ALA A 66 -14.38 1.94 3.18
N ASN A 67 -15.53 1.29 3.34
CA ASN A 67 -16.29 1.31 4.60
C ASN A 67 -15.54 0.50 5.69
N ASP A 68 -15.95 0.64 6.96
CA ASP A 68 -15.17 0.11 8.10
C ASP A 68 -14.92 -1.41 8.02
N GLU A 69 -15.95 -2.20 7.69
CA GLU A 69 -15.83 -3.65 7.58
C GLU A 69 -14.92 -4.07 6.41
N LYS A 70 -15.07 -3.46 5.24
CA LYS A 70 -14.19 -3.71 4.08
C LYS A 70 -12.76 -3.25 4.36
N ARG A 71 -12.59 -2.10 5.03
CA ARG A 71 -11.29 -1.52 5.37
C ARG A 71 -10.51 -2.43 6.31
N ALA A 72 -11.14 -2.95 7.36
CA ALA A 72 -10.49 -3.88 8.29
C ALA A 72 -10.01 -5.16 7.57
N ARG A 73 -10.87 -5.76 6.73
CA ARG A 73 -10.51 -6.93 5.91
C ARG A 73 -9.39 -6.63 4.92
N LEU A 74 -9.48 -5.50 4.22
CA LEU A 74 -8.47 -5.06 3.25
C LEU A 74 -7.12 -4.84 3.94
N LEU A 75 -7.10 -4.11 5.05
CA LEU A 75 -5.88 -3.83 5.82
C LEU A 75 -5.21 -5.14 6.29
N SER A 76 -6.00 -6.10 6.77
CA SER A 76 -5.47 -7.40 7.18
C SER A 76 -4.77 -8.13 6.02
N ARG A 77 -5.37 -8.12 4.82
CA ARG A 77 -4.77 -8.75 3.63
C ARG A 77 -3.51 -8.03 3.18
N LEU A 78 -3.56 -6.70 3.11
CA LEU A 78 -2.41 -5.86 2.73
C LEU A 78 -1.22 -6.03 3.68
N ARG A 79 -1.46 -6.19 4.99
CA ARG A 79 -0.38 -6.51 5.95
C ARG A 79 0.24 -7.88 5.68
N GLY A 80 -0.57 -8.86 5.26
CA GLY A 80 -0.10 -10.16 4.78
C GLY A 80 0.79 -10.02 3.55
N ASP A 81 0.31 -9.29 2.53
CA ASP A 81 1.07 -9.04 1.30
C ASP A 81 2.41 -8.35 1.61
N PHE A 82 2.39 -7.32 2.46
CA PHE A 82 3.60 -6.62 2.91
C PHE A 82 4.61 -7.56 3.57
N LYS A 83 4.15 -8.38 4.53
CA LYS A 83 5.00 -9.36 5.25
C LYS A 83 5.68 -10.35 4.31
N HIS A 84 4.98 -10.76 3.25
CA HIS A 84 5.49 -11.71 2.25
C HIS A 84 6.18 -11.04 1.06
N GLY A 85 6.27 -9.71 1.03
CA GLY A 85 6.86 -8.94 -0.07
C GLY A 85 6.07 -9.06 -1.38
N LEU A 86 4.76 -9.25 -1.29
CA LEU A 86 3.86 -9.42 -2.42
C LEU A 86 3.29 -8.07 -2.86
N SER A 87 2.92 -8.01 -4.14
CA SER A 87 2.14 -6.90 -4.68
C SER A 87 0.77 -6.81 -3.99
N PRO A 88 0.30 -5.59 -3.64
CA PRO A 88 -1.06 -5.40 -3.14
C PRO A 88 -2.12 -5.45 -4.26
N LEU A 89 -1.74 -5.38 -5.55
CA LEU A 89 -2.70 -5.28 -6.66
C LEU A 89 -3.66 -6.49 -6.74
N PRO A 90 -3.20 -7.75 -6.58
CA PRO A 90 -4.12 -8.90 -6.56
C PRO A 90 -5.17 -8.80 -5.46
N THR A 91 -4.78 -8.32 -4.27
CA THR A 91 -5.71 -8.06 -3.16
C THR A 91 -6.74 -6.99 -3.54
N LEU A 92 -6.32 -5.90 -4.19
CA LEU A 92 -7.23 -4.84 -4.65
C LEU A 92 -8.21 -5.33 -5.71
N ILE A 93 -7.74 -6.12 -6.69
CA ILE A 93 -8.58 -6.70 -7.73
C ILE A 93 -9.62 -7.65 -7.11
N ALA A 94 -9.21 -8.48 -6.16
CA ALA A 94 -10.11 -9.43 -5.48
C ALA A 94 -11.16 -8.75 -4.60
N MET A 95 -10.94 -7.49 -4.17
CA MET A 95 -11.89 -6.72 -3.36
C MET A 95 -12.91 -5.94 -4.19
N ARG A 96 -12.71 -5.83 -5.51
CA ARG A 96 -13.63 -5.17 -6.44
C ARG A 96 -14.75 -6.12 -6.91
N ASN A 97 -14.49 -7.42 -6.94
CA ASN A 97 -15.41 -8.48 -7.35
C ASN A 97 -16.12 -9.09 -6.14
#